data_AF-A0A537PXA4-F1
#
_entry.id   AF-A0A537PXA4-F1
#
_cell.length_a   1.000
_cell.length_b   1.000
_cell.length_c   1.000
_cell.angle_alpha   90.00
_cell.angle_beta   90.00
_cell.angle_gamma   90.00
#
_symmetry.space_group_name_H-M   'P 1'
#
loop_
_entity.id
_entity.type
_entity.pdbx_description
1 polymer ?
#
loop_
_entity_poly.entity_id
_entity_poly.type
_entity_poly.pdbx_seq_one_letter_code
_entity_poly.pdbx_strand_id
1 'polypeptide(L)'
;MFEPEGSRKNDLYGWIDEAAPKLLRASRELVDNNEAYRVSDEAVAQILTAAIRLYVAKSDGEERTFSPIAGQRDSEMTPTELLSAVSEMLRALHLGPMELALWYRRRPDEDTYSAGGRS
;
A
#
# COMPACT_ATOMS: atom_id res chain seq x y z
N MET A 1 -5.31 -24.52 -20.22
CA MET A 1 -3.87 -24.74 -20.46
C MET A 1 -3.16 -23.69 -19.63
N PHE A 2 -2.57 -24.07 -18.50
CA PHE A 2 -1.76 -23.17 -17.69
C PHE A 2 -0.42 -23.04 -18.40
N GLU A 3 -0.06 -21.83 -18.81
CA GLU A 3 1.29 -21.61 -19.32
C GLU A 3 2.29 -21.85 -18.18
N PRO A 4 3.37 -22.60 -18.42
CA PRO A 4 4.38 -22.84 -17.41
C PRO A 4 5.08 -21.52 -17.07
N GLU A 5 5.40 -21.32 -15.80
CA GLU A 5 6.19 -20.19 -15.28
C GLU A 5 7.53 -20.11 -16.02
N GLY A 6 7.52 -19.43 -17.16
CA GLY A 6 8.69 -19.17 -17.97
C GLY A 6 9.60 -18.20 -17.25
N SER A 7 10.56 -18.74 -16.49
CA SER A 7 11.84 -18.11 -16.19
C SER A 7 11.77 -16.62 -15.80
N ARG A 8 11.28 -16.31 -14.60
CA ARG A 8 11.48 -15.00 -13.91
C ARG A 8 12.97 -14.65 -13.64
N LYS A 9 13.93 -15.43 -14.16
CA LYS A 9 15.37 -15.20 -13.99
C LYS A 9 15.89 -13.90 -14.63
N ASN A 10 15.05 -13.18 -15.38
CA ASN A 10 15.44 -11.95 -16.07
C ASN A 10 14.38 -10.84 -15.95
N ASP A 11 13.61 -10.82 -14.86
CA ASP A 11 12.82 -9.64 -14.53
C ASP A 11 13.76 -8.58 -13.92
N LEU A 12 13.91 -7.45 -14.63
CA LEU A 12 14.71 -6.29 -14.18
C LEU A 12 14.30 -5.80 -12.77
N TYR A 13 13.05 -6.08 -12.37
CA TYR A 13 12.49 -5.66 -11.08
C TYR A 13 12.18 -6.83 -10.13
N GLY A 14 12.51 -8.08 -10.51
CA GLY A 14 12.23 -9.27 -9.68
C GLY A 14 12.90 -9.24 -8.31
N TRP A 15 13.96 -8.46 -8.14
CA TRP A 15 14.60 -8.24 -6.83
C TRP A 15 13.65 -7.59 -5.82
N ILE A 16 12.63 -6.83 -6.26
CA ILE A 16 11.63 -6.21 -5.37
C ILE A 16 10.79 -7.30 -4.70
N ASP A 17 10.37 -8.32 -5.45
CA ASP A 17 9.61 -9.45 -4.91
C ASP A 17 10.45 -10.28 -3.91
N GLU A 18 11.77 -10.37 -4.13
CA GLU A 18 12.68 -11.03 -3.18
C GLU A 18 12.98 -10.17 -1.93
N ALA A 19 13.00 -8.85 -2.08
CA ALA A 19 13.29 -7.91 -1.01
C ALA A 19 12.07 -7.66 -0.10
N ALA A 20 10.86 -7.61 -0.66
CA ALA A 20 9.63 -7.32 0.07
C ALA A 20 9.41 -8.19 1.33
N PRO A 21 9.47 -9.54 1.27
CA PRO A 21 9.30 -10.35 2.47
C PRO A 21 10.45 -10.20 3.47
N LYS A 22 11.67 -9.92 3.01
CA LYS A 22 12.83 -9.67 3.89
C LYS A 22 12.66 -8.34 4.64
N LEU A 23 12.19 -7.31 3.94
CA LEU A 23 11.91 -6.00 4.50
C LEU A 23 10.80 -6.08 5.55
N LEU A 24 9.69 -6.75 5.25
CA LEU A 24 8.58 -6.93 6.19
C LEU A 24 9.00 -7.70 7.44
N ARG A 25 9.81 -8.76 7.30
CA ARG A 25 10.34 -9.48 8.46
C ARG A 25 11.25 -8.59 9.31
N ALA A 26 12.19 -7.88 8.67
CA ALA A 26 13.11 -7.00 9.37
C ALA A 26 12.38 -5.84 10.07
N SER A 27 11.32 -5.28 9.46
CA SER A 27 10.54 -4.21 10.09
C SER A 27 9.85 -4.70 11.37
N ARG A 28 9.30 -5.92 11.38
CA ARG A 28 8.73 -6.52 12.60
C ARG A 28 9.79 -6.65 13.69
N GLU A 29 10.94 -7.27 13.37
CA GLU A 29 12.03 -7.45 14.33
C GLU A 29 12.52 -6.10 14.89
N LEU A 30 12.62 -5.05 14.07
CA LEU A 30 13.05 -3.72 14.50
C LEU A 30 12.01 -3.05 15.41
N VAL A 31 10.73 -3.17 15.10
CA VAL A 31 9.65 -2.56 15.91
C VAL A 31 9.51 -3.30 17.24
N ASP A 32 9.48 -4.64 17.22
CA ASP A 32 9.35 -5.48 18.42
C ASP A 32 10.49 -5.27 19.41
N ASN A 33 11.71 -5.02 18.90
CA ASN A 33 12.89 -4.74 19.72
C ASN A 33 13.08 -3.25 20.04
N ASN A 34 12.17 -2.36 19.62
CA ASN A 34 12.30 -0.89 19.77
C ASN A 34 13.61 -0.33 19.15
N GLU A 35 14.04 -0.93 18.05
CA GLU A 35 15.27 -0.62 17.31
C GLU A 35 15.01 0.10 15.97
N ALA A 36 13.79 0.61 15.76
CA ALA A 36 13.41 1.31 14.52
C ALA A 36 14.37 2.46 14.15
N TYR A 37 15.00 3.11 15.14
CA TYR A 37 16.00 4.17 14.95
C TYR A 37 17.25 3.73 14.15
N ARG A 38 17.46 2.42 13.96
CA ARG A 38 18.57 1.88 13.17
C ARG A 38 18.37 2.06 11.65
N VAL A 39 17.14 2.33 11.22
CA VAL A 39 16.82 2.64 9.82
C VAL A 39 16.67 4.16 9.71
N SER A 40 17.31 4.76 8.71
CA SER A 40 17.22 6.21 8.52
C SER A 40 15.84 6.63 8.07
N ASP A 41 15.41 7.82 8.50
CA ASP A 41 14.15 8.43 8.08
C ASP A 41 14.05 8.54 6.55
N GLU A 42 15.17 8.84 5.88
CA GLU A 42 15.24 8.90 4.41
C GLU A 42 14.92 7.54 3.76
N ALA A 43 15.45 6.44 4.30
CA ALA A 43 15.17 5.11 3.78
C ALA A 43 13.69 4.76 3.96
N VAL A 44 13.10 5.06 5.12
CA VAL A 44 11.67 4.85 5.38
C VAL A 44 10.81 5.68 4.41
N ALA A 45 11.17 6.94 4.17
CA ALA A 45 10.46 7.81 3.24
C ALA A 45 10.52 7.29 1.79
N GLN A 46 11.68 6.81 1.34
CA GLN A 46 11.85 6.23 0.01
C GLN A 46 11.04 4.93 -0.16
N ILE A 47 11.05 4.04 0.85
CA ILE A 47 10.26 2.80 0.86
C ILE A 47 8.77 3.13 0.75
N LEU A 48 8.27 4.03 1.60
CA LEU A 48 6.86 4.40 1.62
C LEU A 48 6.43 5.02 0.28
N THR A 49 7.24 5.91 -0.27
CA THR A 49 7.00 6.55 -1.57
C THR A 49 6.92 5.52 -2.70
N ALA A 50 7.87 4.58 -2.75
CA ALA A 50 7.89 3.53 -3.75
C ALA A 50 6.67 2.59 -3.62
N ALA A 51 6.35 2.17 -2.40
CA ALA A 51 5.22 1.29 -2.13
C ALA A 51 3.89 1.92 -2.54
N ILE A 52 3.64 3.19 -2.17
CA ILE A 52 2.40 3.90 -2.56
C ILE A 52 2.30 4.02 -4.08
N ARG A 53 3.38 4.42 -4.77
CA ARG A 53 3.37 4.53 -6.24
C ARG A 53 3.05 3.21 -6.92
N LEU A 54 3.66 2.11 -6.47
CA LEU A 54 3.40 0.78 -7.00
C LEU A 54 1.97 0.31 -6.70
N TYR A 55 1.47 0.58 -5.49
CA TYR A 55 0.11 0.21 -5.10
C TYR A 55 -0.92 0.92 -5.99
N VAL A 56 -0.85 2.24 -6.11
CA VAL A 56 -1.77 3.04 -6.95
C VAL A 56 -1.72 2.58 -8.40
N ALA A 57 -0.53 2.38 -8.96
CA ALA A 57 -0.38 1.92 -10.34
C ALA A 57 -1.01 0.53 -10.58
N LYS A 58 -0.93 -0.38 -9.59
CA LYS A 58 -1.52 -1.72 -9.68
C LYS A 58 -3.04 -1.70 -9.41
N SER A 59 -3.52 -0.85 -8.50
CA SER A 59 -4.95 -0.77 -8.17
C SER A 59 -5.78 -0.05 -9.23
N ASP A 60 -5.19 0.93 -9.92
CA ASP A 60 -5.88 1.70 -10.97
C ASP A 60 -5.85 0.97 -12.33
N GLY A 61 -4.80 0.18 -12.60
CA GLY A 61 -4.57 -0.45 -13.90
C GLY A 61 -5.10 -1.88 -14.06
N GLU A 62 -5.34 -2.58 -12.96
CA GLU A 62 -5.90 -3.92 -12.95
C GLU A 62 -7.24 -3.86 -12.19
N GLU A 63 -8.33 -4.40 -12.74
CA GLU A 63 -9.63 -4.58 -12.03
C GLU A 63 -9.53 -5.58 -10.84
N ARG A 64 -8.36 -5.66 -10.20
CA ARG A 64 -7.99 -6.55 -9.11
C ARG A 64 -7.77 -5.70 -7.88
N THR A 65 -8.80 -5.64 -7.04
CA THR A 65 -8.64 -5.15 -5.67
C THR A 65 -7.78 -6.15 -4.89
N PHE A 66 -6.55 -5.78 -4.55
CA PHE A 66 -5.72 -6.52 -3.60
C PHE A 66 -5.47 -5.67 -2.35
N SER A 67 -5.26 -6.33 -1.21
CA SER A 67 -5.05 -5.64 0.06
C SER A 67 -3.75 -4.82 0.03
N PRO A 68 -3.76 -3.52 0.37
CA PRO A 68 -2.55 -2.71 0.51
C PRO A 68 -1.66 -3.13 1.69
N ILE A 69 -2.23 -3.84 2.66
CA ILE A 69 -1.55 -4.27 3.88
C ILE A 69 -1.37 -5.78 3.81
N ALA A 70 -0.13 -6.25 4.05
CA ALA A 70 0.18 -7.67 4.11
C ALA A 70 -0.56 -8.37 5.25
N GLY A 71 -0.65 -9.70 5.21
CA GLY A 71 -1.25 -10.52 6.28
C GLY A 71 -2.78 -10.52 6.30
N GLN A 72 -3.37 -10.91 7.44
CA GLN A 72 -4.82 -10.95 7.64
C GLN A 72 -5.23 -9.98 8.76
N ARG A 73 -6.09 -9.01 8.45
CA ARG A 73 -6.64 -8.03 9.43
C ARG A 73 -5.50 -7.30 10.18
N ASP A 74 -5.72 -6.97 11.46
CA ASP A 74 -4.81 -6.19 12.33
C ASP A 74 -3.50 -6.92 12.69
N SER A 75 -3.16 -8.06 12.05
CA SER A 75 -1.99 -8.87 12.41
C SER A 75 -0.66 -8.23 12.03
N GLU A 76 -0.66 -7.35 11.03
CA GLU A 76 0.55 -6.70 10.50
C GLU A 76 0.64 -5.21 10.82
N MET A 77 -0.52 -4.60 11.09
CA MET A 77 -0.63 -3.18 11.34
C MET A 77 -1.89 -2.95 12.15
N THR A 78 -1.76 -2.26 13.27
CA THR A 78 -2.91 -1.88 14.08
C THR A 78 -3.65 -0.70 13.43
N PRO A 79 -4.96 -0.54 13.68
CA PRO A 79 -5.71 0.62 13.20
C PRO A 79 -5.11 1.97 13.62
N THR A 80 -4.50 2.03 14.82
CA THR A 80 -3.90 3.27 15.35
C THR A 80 -2.62 3.64 14.60
N GLU A 81 -1.76 2.67 14.30
CA GLU A 81 -0.55 2.90 13.50
C GLU A 81 -0.92 3.40 12.10
N LEU A 82 -1.91 2.76 11.47
CA LEU A 82 -2.40 3.17 10.16
C LEU A 82 -2.93 4.61 10.17
N LEU A 83 -3.83 4.94 11.10
CA LEU A 83 -4.42 6.28 11.21
C LEU A 83 -3.37 7.35 11.51
N SER A 84 -2.39 7.03 12.35
CA SER A 84 -1.27 7.93 12.65
C SER A 84 -0.44 8.21 11.41
N ALA A 85 -0.03 7.15 10.69
CA ALA A 85 0.74 7.28 9.45
C ALA A 85 -0.01 8.08 8.38
N VAL A 86 -1.30 7.81 8.18
CA VAL A 86 -2.14 8.58 7.23
C VAL A 86 -2.23 10.04 7.63
N SER A 87 -2.44 10.34 8.92
CA SER A 87 -2.52 11.71 9.42
C SER A 87 -1.21 12.48 9.20
N GLU A 88 -0.06 11.85 9.44
CA GLU A 88 1.26 12.43 9.16
C GLU A 88 1.46 12.68 7.66
N MET A 89 1.06 11.73 6.80
CA MET A 89 1.17 11.89 5.34
C MET A 89 0.30 13.04 4.82
N LEU A 90 -0.95 13.16 5.28
CA LEU A 90 -1.82 14.27 4.92
C LEU A 90 -1.21 15.60 5.34
N ARG A 91 -0.64 15.67 6.56
CA ARG A 91 0.04 16.87 7.04
C ARG A 91 1.27 17.21 6.21
N ALA A 92 2.09 16.21 5.86
CA ALA A 92 3.29 16.38 5.05
C ALA A 92 2.97 16.87 3.63
N LEU A 93 1.81 16.49 3.09
CA LEU A 93 1.33 16.94 1.78
C LEU A 93 0.45 18.21 1.85
N HIS A 94 0.33 18.82 3.03
CA HIS A 94 -0.55 19.97 3.26
C HIS A 94 -2.01 19.75 2.84
N LEU A 95 -2.50 18.51 2.93
CA LEU A 95 -3.87 18.14 2.60
C LEU A 95 -4.77 18.33 3.82
N GLY A 96 -5.85 19.09 3.64
CA GLY A 96 -6.85 19.29 4.67
C GLY A 96 -7.89 18.16 4.75
N PRO A 97 -8.74 18.16 5.80
CA PRO A 97 -9.86 17.24 5.92
C PRO A 97 -10.90 17.35 4.78
N MET A 98 -10.95 18.50 4.10
CA MET A 98 -11.89 18.74 2.99
C MET A 98 -11.50 17.93 1.76
N GLU A 99 -10.22 17.90 1.43
CA GLU A 99 -9.65 17.13 0.33
C GLU A 99 -9.94 15.65 0.54
N LEU A 100 -9.71 15.15 1.76
CA LEU A 100 -10.04 13.77 2.13
C LEU A 100 -11.53 13.47 1.93
N ALA A 101 -12.43 14.36 2.38
CA ALA A 101 -13.87 14.20 2.22
C ALA A 101 -14.34 14.18 0.75
N LEU A 102 -13.66 14.90 -0.14
CA LEU A 102 -13.94 14.88 -1.58
C LEU A 102 -13.57 13.55 -2.24
N TRP A 103 -12.45 12.94 -1.82
CA TRP A 103 -12.00 11.65 -2.33
C TRP A 103 -12.83 10.47 -1.79
N TYR A 104 -13.25 10.49 -0.52
CA TYR A 104 -14.14 9.46 0.02
C TYR A 104 -15.51 9.41 -0.66
N ARG A 105 -16.01 10.54 -1.16
CA ARG A 105 -17.28 10.60 -1.91
C ARG A 105 -17.16 10.11 -3.36
N ARG A 106 -15.95 10.07 -3.92
CA ARG A 106 -15.70 9.65 -5.30
C ARG A 106 -15.11 8.24 -5.32
N ARG A 107 -15.85 7.23 -4.87
CA ARG A 107 -15.56 5.85 -5.28
C ARG A 107 -16.18 5.65 -6.67
N PRO A 108 -15.37 5.46 -7.73
CA PRO A 108 -15.88 5.23 -9.09
C PRO A 108 -16.83 4.03 -9.17
N ASP A 109 -16.66 3.09 -8.25
CA ASP A 109 -17.40 1.83 -8.20
C ASP A 109 -18.87 2.03 -7.78
N GLU A 110 -19.23 3.09 -7.06
CA GLU A 110 -20.62 3.33 -6.60
C GLU A 110 -21.52 3.97 -7.67
N ASP A 111 -20.95 4.77 -8.58
CA ASP A 111 -21.71 5.45 -9.63
C ASP A 111 -22.21 4.47 -10.70
N THR A 112 -21.49 3.36 -10.93
CA THR A 112 -21.86 2.34 -11.94
C THR A 112 -23.05 1.49 -11.51
N TYR A 113 -23.28 1.28 -10.20
CA TYR A 113 -24.43 0.52 -9.70
C TYR A 113 -25.72 1.34 -9.60
N SER A 114 -25.65 2.67 -9.55
CA SER A 114 -26.84 3.54 -9.47
C SER A 114 -27.48 3.86 -10.82
N ALA A 115 -26.78 3.64 -11.95
CA ALA A 115 -27.30 3.93 -13.29
C ALA A 115 -28.17 2.82 -13.91
N GLY A 116 -28.19 1.61 -13.32
CA GLY A 116 -28.93 0.45 -13.84
C GLY A 116 -30.32 0.21 -13.22
N GLY A 117 -30.78 1.10 -12.34
CA GLY A 117 -31.92 0.84 -11.46
C GLY A 117 -33.02 1.88 -11.47
N ARG A 118 -33.48 2.34 -12.64
CA ARG A 118 -34.82 2.94 -12.78
C ARG A 118 -35.47 2.48 -14.09
N SER A 119 -36.48 1.64 -13.94
CA SER A 119 -37.46 1.25 -14.95
C SER A 119 -38.20 2.46 -15.55
#